data_AF-A0AAV2ABU7-F1
#
_entry.id   AF-A0AAV2ABU7-F1
#
_cell.length_a   1.000
_cell.length_b   1.000
_cell.length_c   1.000
_cell.angle_alpha   90.00
_cell.angle_beta   90.00
_cell.angle_gamma   90.00
#
_symmetry.space_group_name_H-M   'P 1'
#
loop_
_entity.id
_entity.type
_entity.pdbx_description
1 polymer ?
#
loop_
_entity_poly.entity_id
_entity_poly.type
_entity_poly.pdbx_seq_one_letter_code
_entity_poly.pdbx_strand_id
1 'polypeptide(L)'
;EYYFFVYSYANTLCRAGPYFIGVFTGYILILKPGIKISKKFQIIGWCLATLSSGMVIFATSIWYRIHSPTLLEGLLYAATYKVAFTSGVAWMTFCCIAGYGGFINTFLSWKAWMPLGRLAFLTYLIQPVFQMSYMANFKTTQEFTHLHFAMQYFGFLCISMLLAFVANLLVESPFLTLEKLFFEYKPKR
;
A
#
# COMPACT_ATOMS: atom_id res chain seq x y z
N GLU A 1 -14.31 15.40 -5.00
CA GLU A 1 -13.69 14.34 -4.16
C GLU A 1 -14.64 13.20 -3.80
N TYR A 2 -15.88 13.47 -3.35
CA TYR A 2 -16.88 12.43 -3.04
C TYR A 2 -17.09 11.41 -4.18
N TYR A 3 -17.26 11.88 -5.41
CA TYR A 3 -17.39 11.02 -6.59
C TYR A 3 -16.16 10.11 -6.80
N PHE A 4 -14.95 10.64 -6.64
CA PHE A 4 -13.74 9.81 -6.76
C PHE A 4 -13.69 8.75 -5.65
N PHE A 5 -14.04 9.11 -4.41
CA PHE A 5 -14.10 8.15 -3.30
C PHE A 5 -15.10 7.02 -3.59
N VAL A 6 -16.34 7.33 -3.97
CA VAL A 6 -17.38 6.31 -4.22
C VAL A 6 -17.02 5.43 -5.42
N TYR A 7 -16.65 6.03 -6.55
CA TYR A 7 -16.47 5.28 -7.80
C TYR A 7 -15.10 4.61 -7.94
N SER A 8 -14.04 5.14 -7.33
CA SER A 8 -12.68 4.63 -7.48
C SER A 8 -12.14 3.97 -6.21
N TYR A 9 -12.49 4.50 -5.03
CA TYR A 9 -12.00 3.99 -3.76
C TYR A 9 -12.92 2.93 -3.15
N ALA A 10 -14.23 3.16 -3.07
CA ALA A 10 -15.19 2.22 -2.51
C ALA A 10 -15.55 1.07 -3.47
N ASN A 11 -15.43 1.28 -4.78
CA ASN A 11 -15.65 0.24 -5.78
C ASN A 11 -14.53 -0.80 -5.75
N THR A 12 -14.85 -2.00 -5.28
CA THR A 12 -13.93 -3.14 -5.17
C THR A 12 -13.46 -3.65 -6.54
N LEU A 13 -14.30 -3.54 -7.58
CA LEU A 13 -13.96 -3.99 -8.93
C LEU A 13 -12.78 -3.19 -9.51
N CYS A 14 -12.67 -1.91 -9.17
CA CYS A 14 -11.55 -1.06 -9.55
C CYS A 14 -10.21 -1.46 -8.88
N ARG A 15 -10.21 -2.46 -8.00
CA ARG A 15 -9.01 -3.02 -7.34
C ARG A 15 -8.72 -4.47 -7.76
N ALA A 16 -9.53 -5.05 -8.65
CA ALA A 16 -9.37 -6.43 -9.08
C ALA A 16 -8.03 -6.70 -9.78
N GLY A 17 -7.55 -5.77 -10.63
CA GLY A 17 -6.28 -5.92 -11.35
C GLY A 17 -5.07 -6.18 -10.43
N PRO A 18 -4.78 -5.27 -9.46
CA PRO A 18 -3.77 -5.49 -8.43
C PRO A 18 -3.91 -6.83 -7.68
N TYR A 19 -5.13 -7.22 -7.34
CA TYR A 19 -5.40 -8.47 -6.64
C TYR A 19 -4.98 -9.68 -7.46
N PHE A 20 -5.39 -9.74 -8.73
CA PHE A 20 -4.99 -10.82 -9.63
C PHE A 20 -3.48 -10.86 -9.83
N ILE A 21 -2.80 -9.72 -10.01
CA ILE A 21 -1.33 -9.69 -10.11
C ILE A 21 -0.67 -10.34 -8.90
N GLY A 22 -1.13 -10.01 -7.69
CA GLY A 22 -0.64 -10.62 -6.45
C GLY A 22 -0.85 -12.13 -6.41
N VAL A 23 -2.06 -12.59 -6.71
CA VAL A 23 -2.42 -14.02 -6.75
C VAL A 23 -1.59 -14.77 -7.78
N PHE A 24 -1.46 -14.25 -9.00
CA PHE A 24 -0.65 -14.86 -10.06
C PHE A 24 0.83 -14.94 -9.66
N THR A 25 1.37 -13.87 -9.06
CA THR A 25 2.77 -13.85 -8.61
C THR A 25 3.01 -14.90 -7.52
N GLY A 26 2.12 -14.99 -6.54
CA GLY A 26 2.18 -16.02 -5.50
C GLY A 26 2.05 -17.43 -6.07
N TYR A 27 1.13 -17.63 -7.01
CA TYR A 27 0.93 -18.92 -7.68
C TYR A 27 2.17 -19.40 -8.43
N ILE A 28 2.85 -18.51 -9.16
CA ILE A 28 4.11 -18.83 -9.85
C ILE A 28 5.20 -19.23 -8.86
N LEU A 29 5.30 -18.53 -7.72
CA LEU A 29 6.29 -18.83 -6.68
C LEU A 29 6.07 -20.22 -6.06
N ILE A 30 4.81 -20.62 -5.87
CA ILE A 30 4.46 -21.96 -5.35
C ILE A 30 4.78 -23.04 -6.39
N LEU A 31 4.46 -22.81 -7.67
CA LEU A 31 4.70 -23.79 -8.74
C LEU A 31 6.19 -24.02 -9.03
N LYS A 32 7.02 -22.99 -8.92
CA LYS A 32 8.43 -23.03 -9.27
C LYS A 32 9.31 -22.56 -8.10
N PRO A 33 9.39 -23.34 -7.01
CA PRO A 33 10.26 -23.01 -5.90
C PRO A 33 11.72 -23.01 -6.38
N GLY A 34 12.46 -21.95 -6.07
CA GLY A 34 13.88 -21.82 -6.45
C GLY A 34 14.14 -21.47 -7.92
N ILE A 35 13.22 -20.75 -8.57
CA ILE A 35 13.41 -20.28 -9.95
C ILE A 35 14.73 -19.50 -10.11
N LYS A 36 15.55 -19.91 -11.08
CA LYS A 36 16.81 -19.21 -11.37
C LYS A 36 16.59 -18.12 -12.40
N ILE A 37 16.79 -16.87 -12.01
CA ILE A 37 16.64 -15.71 -12.90
C ILE A 37 18.03 -15.26 -13.35
N SER A 38 18.23 -15.10 -14.66
CA SER A 38 19.47 -14.54 -15.19
C SER A 38 19.65 -13.07 -14.79
N LYS A 39 20.88 -12.65 -14.51
CA LYS A 39 21.21 -11.27 -14.08
C LYS A 39 20.67 -10.20 -15.04
N LYS A 40 20.64 -10.47 -16.36
CA LYS A 40 20.08 -9.55 -17.36
C LYS A 40 18.60 -9.26 -17.11
N PHE A 41 17.81 -10.31 -16.88
CA PHE A 41 16.38 -10.19 -16.58
C PHE A 41 16.13 -9.52 -15.23
N GLN A 42 16.98 -9.76 -14.24
CA GLN A 42 16.90 -9.06 -12.95
C GLN A 42 17.06 -7.55 -13.12
N ILE A 43 18.09 -7.11 -13.83
CA ILE A 43 18.35 -5.68 -14.07
C ILE A 43 17.20 -5.04 -14.83
N ILE A 44 16.75 -5.67 -15.92
CA ILE A 44 15.62 -5.17 -16.72
C ILE A 44 14.36 -5.06 -15.85
N GLY A 45 14.04 -6.09 -15.07
CA GLY A 45 12.87 -6.09 -14.20
C GLY A 45 12.93 -4.99 -13.12
N TRP A 46 14.10 -4.78 -12.50
CA TRP A 46 14.29 -3.70 -11.52
C TRP A 46 14.20 -2.31 -12.16
N CYS A 47 14.76 -2.12 -13.35
CA CYS A 47 14.62 -0.88 -14.11
C CYS A 47 13.15 -0.62 -14.46
N LEU A 48 12.45 -1.62 -14.99
CA LEU A 48 11.04 -1.48 -15.33
C LEU A 48 10.16 -1.20 -14.10
N ALA A 49 10.39 -1.91 -12.99
CA ALA A 49 9.63 -1.72 -11.75
C ALA A 49 9.84 -0.32 -11.15
N THR A 50 11.08 0.17 -11.15
CA THR A 50 11.39 1.52 -10.64
C THR A 50 10.88 2.62 -11.55
N LEU A 51 11.02 2.45 -12.87
CA LEU A 51 10.49 3.40 -13.86
C LEU A 51 8.96 3.45 -13.82
N SER A 52 8.27 2.31 -13.83
CA SER A 52 6.81 2.27 -13.81
C SER A 52 6.24 2.87 -12.52
N SER A 53 6.80 2.49 -11.37
CA SER A 53 6.36 3.00 -10.08
C SER A 53 6.67 4.49 -9.93
N GLY A 54 7.85 4.93 -10.38
CA GLY A 54 8.24 6.33 -10.40
C GLY A 54 7.33 7.17 -11.28
N MET A 55 7.05 6.73 -12.52
CA MET A 55 6.11 7.41 -13.42
C MET A 55 4.73 7.57 -12.77
N VAL A 56 4.20 6.53 -12.14
CA VAL A 56 2.90 6.61 -11.46
C VAL A 56 2.89 7.65 -10.34
N ILE A 57 3.95 7.71 -9.53
CA ILE A 57 4.05 8.65 -8.40
C ILE A 57 4.24 10.10 -8.90
N PHE A 58 5.08 10.32 -9.90
CA PHE A 58 5.44 11.67 -10.35
C PHE A 58 4.49 12.25 -11.40
N ALA A 59 3.64 11.45 -12.04
CA ALA A 59 2.68 11.93 -13.05
C ALA A 59 1.79 13.07 -12.55
N THR A 60 1.24 12.95 -11.33
CA THR A 60 0.39 14.00 -10.74
C THR A 60 1.15 15.28 -10.45
N SER A 61 2.44 15.18 -10.11
CA SER A 61 3.31 16.34 -9.88
C SER A 61 3.60 17.09 -11.18
N ILE A 62 3.81 16.37 -12.28
CA ILE A 62 3.98 16.93 -13.62
C ILE A 62 2.71 17.66 -14.05
N TRP A 63 1.55 17.01 -13.87
CA TRP A 63 0.26 17.55 -14.21
C TRP A 63 -0.11 18.83 -13.48
N TYR A 64 0.35 18.94 -12.24
CA TYR A 64 0.14 20.15 -11.46
C TYR A 64 1.08 21.29 -11.89
N ARG A 65 2.36 20.99 -12.17
CA ARG A 65 3.39 22.03 -12.39
C ARG A 65 3.52 22.51 -13.84
N ILE A 66 3.26 21.63 -14.80
CA ILE A 66 3.60 21.87 -16.21
C ILE A 66 2.34 22.05 -17.05
N HIS A 67 1.36 21.16 -16.92
CA HIS A 67 0.20 21.09 -17.82
C HIS A 67 -0.93 20.26 -17.20
N SER A 68 -2.19 20.73 -17.32
CA SER A 68 -3.35 19.97 -16.83
C SER A 68 -3.67 18.78 -17.74
N PRO A 69 -3.84 17.56 -17.21
CA PRO A 69 -3.94 16.35 -18.03
C PRO A 69 -5.08 16.45 -19.04
N THR A 70 -4.81 16.04 -20.27
CA THR A 70 -5.87 15.84 -21.26
C THR A 70 -6.81 14.73 -20.81
N LEU A 71 -8.04 14.72 -21.33
CA LEU A 71 -9.02 13.67 -21.01
C LEU A 71 -8.45 12.27 -21.26
N LEU A 72 -7.73 12.09 -22.37
CA LEU A 72 -7.12 10.81 -22.72
C LEU A 72 -6.02 10.42 -21.72
N GLU A 73 -5.13 11.34 -21.35
CA GLU A 73 -4.08 11.08 -20.35
C GLU A 73 -4.66 10.72 -18.98
N GLY A 74 -5.69 11.45 -18.54
CA GLY A 74 -6.38 11.18 -17.29
C GLY A 74 -7.05 9.80 -17.27
N LEU A 75 -7.71 9.42 -18.35
CA LEU A 75 -8.36 8.10 -18.50
C LEU A 75 -7.34 6.96 -18.54
N LEU A 76 -6.29 7.10 -19.34
CA LEU A 76 -5.22 6.11 -19.45
C LEU A 76 -4.51 5.90 -18.11
N TYR A 77 -4.17 7.01 -17.44
CA TYR A 77 -3.58 6.94 -16.11
C TYR A 77 -4.54 6.25 -15.14
N ALA A 78 -5.80 6.70 -15.04
CA ALA A 78 -6.79 6.15 -14.11
C ALA A 78 -7.02 4.64 -14.31
N ALA A 79 -6.93 4.15 -15.55
CA ALA A 79 -7.06 2.72 -15.86
C ALA A 79 -5.81 1.90 -15.50
N THR A 80 -4.61 2.47 -15.64
CA THR A 80 -3.35 1.70 -15.61
C THR A 80 -2.52 1.89 -14.34
N TYR A 81 -2.64 3.02 -13.64
CA TYR A 81 -1.73 3.39 -12.56
C TYR A 81 -1.63 2.33 -11.45
N LYS A 82 -2.77 1.77 -11.05
CA LYS A 82 -2.83 0.70 -10.03
C LYS A 82 -2.08 -0.54 -10.48
N VAL A 83 -2.29 -0.96 -11.72
CA VAL A 83 -1.68 -2.15 -12.33
C VAL A 83 -0.18 -1.96 -12.51
N ALA A 84 0.24 -0.80 -13.01
CA ALA A 84 1.65 -0.48 -13.25
C ALA A 84 2.47 -0.35 -11.95
N PHE A 85 1.88 0.21 -10.89
CA PHE A 85 2.53 0.26 -9.59
C PHE A 85 2.60 -1.13 -8.94
N THR A 86 1.49 -1.88 -8.98
CA THR A 86 1.41 -3.20 -8.34
C THR A 86 2.26 -4.25 -9.06
N SER A 87 2.47 -4.16 -10.38
CA SER A 87 3.41 -5.01 -11.08
C SER A 87 4.86 -4.76 -10.64
N GLY A 88 5.23 -3.50 -10.38
CA GLY A 88 6.54 -3.15 -9.81
C GLY A 88 6.74 -3.74 -8.42
N VAL A 89 5.73 -3.62 -7.55
CA VAL A 89 5.74 -4.23 -6.20
C VAL A 89 5.76 -5.76 -6.27
N ALA A 90 5.02 -6.35 -7.22
CA ALA A 90 4.99 -7.79 -7.43
C ALA A 90 6.36 -8.32 -7.87
N TRP A 91 7.04 -7.63 -8.79
CA TRP A 91 8.41 -7.98 -9.18
C TRP A 91 9.39 -7.88 -8.00
N MET A 92 9.31 -6.81 -7.21
CA MET A 92 10.12 -6.65 -6.00
C MET A 92 9.91 -7.82 -5.02
N THR A 93 8.64 -8.17 -4.77
CA THR A 93 8.27 -9.28 -3.87
C THR A 93 8.77 -10.61 -4.40
N PHE A 94 8.60 -10.85 -5.71
CA PHE A 94 9.07 -12.04 -6.39
C PHE A 94 10.59 -12.20 -6.27
N CYS A 95 11.35 -11.12 -6.50
CA CYS A 95 12.80 -11.13 -6.32
C CYS A 95 13.21 -11.38 -4.87
N CYS A 96 12.52 -10.81 -3.88
CA CYS A 96 12.81 -11.06 -2.47
C CYS A 96 12.64 -12.53 -2.10
N ILE A 97 11.52 -13.15 -2.50
CA ILE A 97 11.22 -14.56 -2.21
C ILE A 97 12.15 -15.50 -2.99
N ALA A 98 12.47 -15.19 -4.25
CA ALA A 98 13.38 -15.98 -5.07
C ALA A 98 14.87 -15.85 -4.65
N GLY A 99 15.19 -15.05 -3.63
CA GLY A 99 16.55 -14.86 -3.14
C GLY A 99 17.39 -13.82 -3.91
N TYR A 100 16.77 -13.06 -4.81
CA TYR A 100 17.40 -12.00 -5.61
C TYR A 100 17.11 -10.57 -5.11
N GLY A 101 16.50 -10.43 -3.93
CA GLY A 101 16.14 -9.13 -3.35
C GLY A 101 17.29 -8.36 -2.72
N GLY A 102 18.43 -9.01 -2.42
CA GLY A 102 19.61 -8.35 -1.85
C GLY A 102 19.30 -7.47 -0.64
N PHE A 103 19.73 -6.21 -0.68
CA PHE A 103 19.49 -5.22 0.39
C PHE A 103 18.01 -4.99 0.69
N ILE A 104 17.16 -4.97 -0.36
CA ILE A 104 15.73 -4.73 -0.23
C ILE A 104 15.08 -5.82 0.62
N ASN A 105 15.49 -7.08 0.42
CA ASN A 105 15.00 -8.19 1.23
C ASN A 105 15.40 -8.05 2.71
N THR A 106 16.64 -7.65 2.99
CA THR A 106 17.10 -7.41 4.37
C THR A 106 16.30 -6.30 5.05
N PHE A 107 16.05 -5.21 4.35
CA PHE A 107 15.27 -4.08 4.86
C PHE A 107 13.82 -4.46 5.13
N LEU A 108 13.16 -5.15 4.19
CA LEU A 108 11.76 -5.58 4.32
C LEU A 108 11.57 -6.67 5.37
N SER A 109 12.57 -7.53 5.57
CA SER A 109 12.53 -8.61 6.57
C SER A 109 12.85 -8.13 7.99
N TRP A 110 13.02 -6.82 8.20
CA TRP A 110 13.40 -6.28 9.49
C TRP A 110 12.28 -6.43 10.53
N LYS A 111 12.64 -6.97 11.70
CA LYS A 111 11.72 -7.24 12.81
C LYS A 111 10.97 -6.00 13.32
N ALA A 112 11.53 -4.80 13.11
CA ALA A 112 10.87 -3.54 13.44
C ALA A 112 9.55 -3.33 12.69
N TRP A 113 9.39 -3.93 11.50
CA TRP A 113 8.15 -3.86 10.71
C TRP A 113 7.03 -4.72 11.27
N MET A 114 7.32 -5.73 12.10
CA MET A 114 6.30 -6.63 12.63
C MET A 114 5.19 -5.92 13.44
N PRO A 115 5.49 -5.08 14.44
CA PRO A 115 4.43 -4.34 15.14
C PRO A 115 3.70 -3.37 14.22
N LEU A 116 4.42 -2.70 13.31
CA LEU A 116 3.82 -1.75 12.37
C LEU A 116 2.86 -2.45 11.40
N GLY A 117 3.21 -3.65 10.94
CA GLY A 117 2.40 -4.47 10.06
C GLY A 117 1.08 -4.91 10.69
N ARG A 118 1.07 -5.19 12.01
CA ARG A 118 -0.17 -5.48 12.76
C ARG A 118 -1.07 -4.24 12.83
N LEU A 119 -0.50 -3.08 13.13
CA LEU A 119 -1.25 -1.83 13.19
C LEU A 119 -1.71 -1.32 11.83
N ALA A 120 -1.07 -1.74 10.73
CA ALA A 120 -1.34 -1.21 9.40
C ALA A 120 -2.80 -1.40 8.98
N PHE A 121 -3.43 -2.53 9.34
CA PHE A 121 -4.83 -2.78 9.04
C PHE A 121 -5.76 -1.81 9.77
N LEU A 122 -5.60 -1.65 11.08
CA LEU A 122 -6.40 -0.70 11.86
C LEU A 122 -6.13 0.75 11.42
N THR A 123 -4.88 1.08 11.11
CA THR A 123 -4.51 2.40 10.56
C THR A 123 -5.23 2.65 9.25
N TYR A 124 -5.29 1.65 8.35
CA TYR A 124 -6.01 1.72 7.09
C TYR A 124 -7.51 1.99 7.26
N LEU A 125 -8.15 1.43 8.29
CA LEU A 125 -9.56 1.66 8.58
C LEU A 125 -9.83 3.04 9.18
N ILE A 126 -8.97 3.51 10.08
CA ILE A 126 -9.18 4.76 10.82
C ILE A 126 -8.80 5.99 9.99
N GLN A 127 -7.75 5.88 9.18
CA GLN A 127 -7.18 7.01 8.44
C GLN A 127 -8.20 7.74 7.55
N PRO A 128 -9.04 7.07 6.72
CA PRO A 128 -10.04 7.76 5.89
C PRO A 128 -11.09 8.52 6.70
N VAL A 129 -11.53 7.97 7.84
CA VAL A 129 -12.51 8.62 8.72
C VAL A 129 -11.93 9.90 9.32
N PHE A 130 -10.67 9.84 9.76
CA PHE A 130 -9.96 11.00 10.27
C PHE A 130 -9.76 12.07 9.18
N GLN A 131 -9.35 11.66 7.98
CA GLN A 131 -9.18 12.57 6.84
C GLN A 131 -10.50 13.25 6.44
N MET A 132 -11.60 12.51 6.34
CA MET A 132 -12.92 13.10 6.03
C MET A 132 -13.35 14.10 7.11
N SER A 133 -13.15 13.76 8.39
CA SER A 133 -13.46 14.64 9.51
C SER A 133 -12.62 15.92 9.47
N TYR A 134 -11.32 15.80 9.19
CA TYR A 134 -10.44 16.94 9.01
C TYR A 134 -10.93 17.85 7.88
N MET A 135 -11.20 17.29 6.70
CA MET A 135 -11.65 18.04 5.53
C MET A 135 -13.00 18.73 5.75
N ALA A 136 -13.93 18.10 6.47
CA ALA A 136 -15.22 18.70 6.82
C ALA A 136 -15.10 19.95 7.73
N ASN A 137 -14.00 20.08 8.46
CA ASN A 137 -13.75 21.23 9.33
C ASN A 137 -13.06 22.41 8.63
N PHE A 138 -12.58 22.24 7.39
CA PHE A 138 -11.97 23.35 6.64
C PHE A 138 -13.03 24.31 6.12
N LYS A 139 -12.87 25.60 6.45
CA LYS A 139 -13.72 26.70 5.98
C LYS A 139 -13.04 27.56 4.91
N THR A 140 -11.74 27.38 4.69
CA THR A 140 -10.93 28.20 3.76
C THR A 140 -10.09 27.31 2.85
N THR A 141 -9.73 27.84 1.69
CA THR A 141 -8.81 27.18 0.74
C THR A 141 -7.42 27.05 1.35
N GLN A 142 -6.77 25.90 1.13
CA GLN A 142 -5.38 25.70 1.54
C GLN A 142 -4.43 26.03 0.39
N GLU A 143 -3.39 26.79 0.68
CA GLU A 143 -2.34 27.10 -0.28
C GLU A 143 -1.51 25.85 -0.61
N PHE A 144 -1.22 25.65 -1.90
CA PHE A 144 -0.48 24.49 -2.35
C PHE A 144 1.02 24.68 -2.12
N THR A 145 1.55 24.09 -1.04
CA THR A 145 3.00 24.05 -0.77
C THR A 145 3.44 22.63 -0.40
N HIS A 146 4.54 22.16 -0.99
CA HIS A 146 5.08 20.80 -0.75
C HIS A 146 5.33 20.52 0.74
N LEU A 147 5.83 21.52 1.47
CA LEU A 147 6.09 21.43 2.90
C LEU A 147 4.79 21.29 3.71
N HIS A 148 3.74 22.01 3.35
CA HIS A 148 2.43 21.91 4.00
C HIS A 148 1.84 20.50 3.84
N PHE A 149 1.83 19.97 2.61
CA PHE A 149 1.37 18.61 2.35
C PHE A 149 2.22 17.53 3.02
N ALA A 150 3.54 17.73 3.09
CA ALA A 150 4.42 16.82 3.82
C ALA A 150 4.08 16.80 5.31
N MET A 151 3.96 17.98 5.94
CA MET A 151 3.56 18.09 7.35
C MET A 151 2.18 17.47 7.60
N GLN A 152 1.22 17.72 6.72
CA GLN A 152 -0.13 17.15 6.81
C GLN A 152 -0.12 15.63 6.67
N TYR A 153 0.65 15.08 5.72
CA TYR A 153 0.80 13.63 5.56
C TYR A 153 1.36 12.97 6.82
N PHE A 154 2.47 13.49 7.35
CA PHE A 154 3.07 12.94 8.58
C PHE A 154 2.15 13.13 9.78
N GLY A 155 1.44 14.26 9.89
CA GLY A 155 0.44 14.48 10.93
C GLY A 155 -0.68 13.45 10.88
N PHE A 156 -1.24 13.20 9.71
CA PHE A 156 -2.27 12.18 9.50
C PHE A 156 -1.76 10.78 9.80
N LEU A 157 -0.54 10.46 9.37
CA LEU A 157 0.09 9.17 9.62
C LEU A 157 0.26 8.92 11.12
N CYS A 158 0.86 9.87 11.84
CA CYS A 158 1.11 9.76 13.27
C CYS A 158 -0.18 9.64 14.09
N ILE A 159 -1.18 10.50 13.81
CA ILE A 159 -2.45 10.47 14.53
C ILE A 159 -3.20 9.16 14.23
N SER A 160 -3.26 8.74 12.96
CA SER A 160 -3.94 7.49 12.59
C SER A 160 -3.26 6.26 13.20
N MET A 161 -1.92 6.24 13.26
CA MET A 161 -1.18 5.16 13.92
C MET A 161 -1.41 5.14 15.43
N LEU A 162 -1.48 6.30 16.07
CA LEU A 162 -1.78 6.39 17.51
C LEU A 162 -3.20 5.92 17.81
N LEU A 163 -4.19 6.33 17.02
CA LEU A 163 -5.56 5.85 17.14
C LEU A 163 -5.66 4.34 16.87
N ALA A 164 -4.96 3.84 15.85
CA ALA A 164 -4.89 2.41 15.55
C ALA A 164 -4.24 1.62 16.69
N PHE A 165 -3.21 2.17 17.34
CA PHE A 165 -2.60 1.56 18.51
C PHE A 165 -3.60 1.43 19.67
N VAL A 166 -4.33 2.51 19.97
CA VAL A 166 -5.38 2.49 21.01
C VAL A 166 -6.48 1.49 20.65
N ALA A 167 -6.95 1.47 19.40
CA ALA A 167 -7.95 0.52 18.93
C ALA A 167 -7.45 -0.94 19.03
N ASN A 168 -6.19 -1.20 18.71
CA ASN A 168 -5.57 -2.51 18.84
C ASN A 168 -5.56 -2.97 20.31
N LEU A 169 -5.23 -2.07 21.25
CA LEU A 169 -5.23 -2.40 22.68
C LEU A 169 -6.64 -2.67 23.22
N LEU A 170 -7.64 -1.88 22.81
CA LEU A 170 -9.00 -1.99 23.34
C LEU A 170 -9.82 -3.12 22.70
N VAL A 171 -9.54 -3.45 21.44
CA VAL A 171 -10.37 -4.38 20.65
C VAL A 171 -9.55 -5.60 20.25
N GLU A 172 -8.60 -5.44 19.34
CA GLU A 172 -7.94 -6.60 18.70
C GLU A 172 -7.17 -7.47 19.72
N SER A 173 -6.45 -6.87 20.66
CA SER A 173 -5.65 -7.61 21.66
C SER A 173 -6.48 -8.42 22.67
N PRO A 174 -7.59 -7.93 23.27
CA PRO A 174 -8.44 -8.77 24.11
C PRO A 174 -9.14 -9.86 23.29
N PHE A 175 -9.61 -9.57 22.08
CA PHE A 175 -10.25 -10.59 21.24
C PHE A 175 -9.28 -11.73 20.86
N LEU A 176 -8.04 -11.40 20.48
CA LEU A 176 -7.00 -12.42 20.23
C LEU A 176 -6.67 -13.25 21.47
N THR A 177 -6.74 -12.64 22.67
CA THR A 177 -6.51 -13.36 23.93
C THR A 177 -7.69 -14.28 24.26
N LEU A 178 -8.92 -13.80 24.06
CA LEU A 178 -10.13 -14.60 24.22
C LEU A 178 -10.15 -15.79 23.24
N GLU A 179 -9.82 -15.56 21.97
CA GLU A 179 -9.74 -16.62 20.96
C GLU A 179 -8.79 -17.73 21.40
N LYS A 180 -7.59 -17.38 21.87
CA LYS A 180 -6.64 -18.37 22.42
C LYS A 180 -7.21 -19.12 23.62
N LEU A 181 -7.89 -18.44 24.53
CA LEU A 181 -8.50 -19.09 25.69
C LEU A 181 -9.61 -20.07 25.30
N PHE A 182 -10.42 -19.75 24.29
CA PHE A 182 -11.51 -20.62 23.83
C PHE A 182 -11.04 -21.79 22.95
N PHE A 183 -10.04 -21.56 22.08
CA PHE A 183 -9.63 -22.55 21.07
C PHE A 183 -8.30 -23.27 21.38
N GLU A 184 -7.42 -22.72 22.22
CA GLU A 184 -6.20 -23.41 22.69
C GLU A 184 -6.39 -24.13 24.04
N TYR A 185 -7.63 -24.40 24.50
CA TYR A 185 -7.84 -25.36 25.59
C TYR A 185 -7.42 -26.77 25.15
N LYS A 186 -6.12 -27.05 25.24
CA LYS A 186 -5.60 -28.42 25.30
C LYS A 186 -5.98 -28.97 26.67
N PRO A 187 -6.82 -30.01 26.77
CA PRO A 187 -7.01 -30.69 28.05
C PRO A 187 -5.64 -31.23 28.49
N LYS A 188 -5.25 -30.93 29.74
CA LYS A 188 -4.14 -31.63 30.38
C LYS A 188 -4.44 -33.13 30.33
N ARG A 189 -3.67 -33.88 29.56
CA ARG A 189 -3.55 -35.33 29.64
C ARG A 189 -2.09 -35.68 29.68
#